data_AF-D0WJ30-F1
#
_entry.id   AF-D0WJ30-F1
#
_cell.length_a   1.000
_cell.length_b   1.000
_cell.length_c   1.000
_cell.angle_alpha   90.00
_cell.angle_beta   90.00
_cell.angle_gamma   90.00
#
_symmetry.space_group_name_H-M   'P 1'
#
loop_
_entity.id
_entity.type
_entity.pdbx_description
1 polymer ?
#
loop_
_entity_poly.entity_id
_entity_poly.type
_entity_poly.pdbx_seq_one_letter_code
_entity_poly.pdbx_strand_id
1 'polypeptide(L)'
;MEAMAAERSDRLRSASICYHVRLQHVRPGVFARSAAAAVRQHLRGGTEGFHMPNYLTEEDVRSIATYARVGLDDAEAAQMTVDLNSIIDTLQPIRGFDLDGVEPTFHPIGSLSNVMREDVESGASFTQEEALANAPKQQDGCFLIPAILGGGDQ
;
A
#
# COMPACT_ATOMS: atom_id res chain seq x y z
N MET A 1 -28.85 -13.30 -21.70
CA MET A 1 -27.67 -13.20 -22.60
C MET A 1 -27.40 -11.78 -23.07
N GLU A 2 -28.40 -10.94 -23.35
CA GLU A 2 -28.17 -9.53 -23.76
C GLU A 2 -27.57 -8.64 -22.65
N ALA A 3 -27.91 -8.87 -21.38
CA ALA A 3 -27.39 -8.05 -20.26
C ALA A 3 -25.85 -8.13 -20.09
N MET A 4 -25.24 -9.31 -20.35
CA MET A 4 -23.79 -9.49 -20.26
C MET A 4 -23.02 -8.86 -21.43
N ALA A 5 -23.68 -8.60 -22.57
CA ALA A 5 -23.06 -7.95 -23.72
C ALA A 5 -22.92 -6.43 -23.52
N ALA A 6 -23.90 -5.81 -22.84
CA ALA A 6 -23.88 -4.39 -22.52
C ALA A 6 -22.80 -4.05 -21.47
N GLU A 7 -22.65 -4.87 -20.43
CA GLU A 7 -21.66 -4.68 -19.37
C GLU A 7 -20.21 -4.85 -19.86
N ARG A 8 -20.02 -5.70 -20.87
CA ARG A 8 -18.74 -5.88 -21.58
C ARG A 8 -18.38 -4.66 -22.44
N SER A 9 -19.37 -3.96 -22.99
CA SER A 9 -19.18 -2.76 -23.82
C SER A 9 -18.75 -1.54 -22.99
N ASP A 10 -19.33 -1.38 -21.79
CA ASP A 10 -18.98 -0.29 -20.86
C ASP A 10 -17.59 -0.45 -20.23
N ARG A 11 -17.17 -1.68 -19.90
CA ARG A 11 -15.79 -1.94 -19.44
C ARG A 11 -14.75 -1.63 -20.51
N LEU A 12 -15.06 -1.91 -21.78
CA LEU A 12 -14.16 -1.61 -22.91
C LEU A 12 -14.06 -0.10 -23.17
N ARG A 13 -15.14 0.66 -22.97
CA ARG A 13 -15.13 2.12 -23.07
C ARG A 13 -14.36 2.78 -21.92
N SER A 14 -14.53 2.29 -20.69
CA SER A 14 -13.78 2.77 -19.52
C SER A 14 -12.27 2.48 -19.63
N ALA A 15 -11.90 1.29 -20.07
CA ALA A 15 -10.50 0.91 -20.33
C ALA A 15 -9.86 1.75 -21.46
N SER A 16 -10.63 2.11 -22.49
CA SER A 16 -10.16 2.94 -23.61
C SER A 16 -9.90 4.40 -23.21
N ILE A 17 -10.66 4.95 -22.26
CA ILE A 17 -10.51 6.34 -21.80
C ILE A 17 -9.27 6.48 -20.89
N CYS A 18 -9.00 5.50 -20.02
CA CYS A 18 -7.80 5.49 -19.19
C CYS A 18 -6.50 5.42 -20.01
N TYR A 19 -6.52 4.74 -21.16
CA TYR A 19 -5.33 4.59 -21.99
C TYR A 19 -4.94 5.88 -22.75
N HIS A 20 -5.91 6.76 -23.02
CA HIS A 20 -5.66 7.97 -23.80
C HIS A 20 -4.96 9.09 -22.99
N VAL A 21 -5.14 9.14 -21.68
CA VAL A 21 -4.54 10.17 -20.81
C VAL A 21 -3.06 9.85 -20.46
N ARG A 22 -2.63 8.59 -20.59
CA ARG A 22 -1.28 8.15 -20.18
C ARG A 22 -0.28 8.01 -21.33
N LEU A 23 -0.49 8.70 -22.45
CA LEU A 23 0.43 8.63 -23.61
C LEU A 23 0.96 10.00 -24.09
N GLN A 24 0.63 11.11 -23.43
CA GLN A 24 1.07 12.43 -23.88
C GLN A 24 2.47 12.86 -23.37
N HIS A 25 3.18 12.04 -22.58
CA HIS A 25 4.49 12.42 -22.02
C HIS A 25 5.65 11.45 -22.29
N VAL A 26 5.49 10.47 -23.18
CA VAL A 26 6.61 9.60 -23.57
C VAL A 26 7.25 10.14 -24.85
N ARG A 27 8.48 10.66 -24.72
CA ARG A 27 9.31 11.12 -25.85
C ARG A 27 9.57 9.97 -26.83
N PRO A 28 9.56 10.21 -28.15
CA PRO A 28 9.74 9.15 -29.13
C PRO A 28 11.22 8.75 -29.21
N GLY A 29 11.55 7.58 -28.66
CA GLY A 29 12.89 7.00 -28.72
C GLY A 29 12.93 5.54 -28.27
N VAL A 30 12.95 4.63 -29.25
CA VAL A 30 13.44 3.23 -29.18
C VAL A 30 12.57 2.14 -28.52
N PHE A 31 11.52 2.40 -27.74
CA PHE A 31 10.73 1.33 -27.07
C PHE A 31 9.42 0.88 -27.76
N ALA A 32 9.32 0.93 -29.10
CA ALA A 32 8.04 0.77 -29.81
C ALA A 32 7.79 -0.62 -30.46
N ARG A 33 8.41 -1.72 -30.00
CA ARG A 33 8.17 -3.04 -30.64
C ARG A 33 7.79 -4.22 -29.74
N SER A 34 7.76 -4.08 -28.41
CA SER A 34 7.49 -5.22 -27.50
C SER A 34 6.07 -5.27 -26.90
N ALA A 35 5.42 -4.13 -26.66
CA ALA A 35 4.19 -4.09 -25.86
C ALA A 35 2.95 -4.73 -26.53
N ALA A 36 2.82 -4.65 -27.87
CA ALA A 36 1.61 -5.11 -28.56
C ALA A 36 1.52 -6.65 -28.73
N ALA A 37 2.66 -7.36 -28.62
CA ALA A 37 2.71 -8.82 -28.70
C ALA A 37 2.35 -9.48 -27.36
N ALA A 38 2.82 -8.91 -26.25
CA ALA A 38 2.58 -9.43 -24.90
C ALA A 38 1.09 -9.44 -24.52
N VAL A 39 0.33 -8.41 -24.92
CA VAL A 39 -1.11 -8.32 -24.63
C VAL A 39 -1.92 -9.37 -25.40
N ARG A 40 -1.45 -9.81 -26.58
CA ARG A 40 -2.15 -10.81 -27.40
C ARG A 40 -1.96 -12.25 -26.93
N GLN A 41 -0.84 -12.55 -26.26
CA GLN A 41 -0.56 -13.86 -25.69
C GLN A 41 -1.46 -14.18 -24.48
N HIS A 42 -1.89 -13.17 -23.73
CA HIS A 42 -2.63 -13.34 -22.47
C HIS A 42 -4.11 -13.74 -22.66
N LEU A 43 -4.66 -13.65 -23.88
CA LEU A 43 -6.08 -13.96 -24.17
C LEU A 43 -6.29 -15.33 -24.83
N ARG A 44 -5.28 -16.21 -24.80
CA ARG A 44 -5.36 -17.60 -25.32
C ARG A 44 -4.82 -18.65 -24.32
N GLY A 45 -4.90 -18.39 -23.02
CA GLY A 45 -4.67 -19.40 -21.97
C GLY A 45 -6.00 -19.92 -21.46
N GLY A 46 -6.21 -21.23 -21.53
CA GLY A 46 -7.43 -21.93 -21.14
C GLY A 46 -7.72 -21.88 -19.64
N THR A 47 -8.84 -22.51 -19.29
CA THR A 47 -9.36 -22.75 -17.94
C THR A 47 -8.46 -23.67 -17.11
N GLU A 48 -7.21 -23.29 -16.92
CA GLU A 48 -6.38 -23.80 -15.83
C GLU A 48 -6.86 -23.05 -14.58
N GLY A 49 -7.32 -23.77 -13.57
CA GLY A 49 -7.93 -23.20 -12.38
C GLY A 49 -7.10 -22.04 -11.85
N PHE A 50 -7.76 -20.88 -11.67
CA PHE A 50 -7.18 -19.76 -10.96
C PHE A 50 -6.98 -20.21 -9.52
N HIS A 51 -5.85 -20.86 -9.24
CA HIS A 51 -5.41 -21.11 -7.89
C HIS A 51 -5.15 -19.73 -7.32
N MET A 52 -6.10 -19.20 -6.54
CA MET A 52 -5.83 -18.08 -5.68
C MET A 52 -4.78 -18.57 -4.70
N PRO A 53 -3.53 -18.13 -4.82
CA PRO A 53 -2.51 -18.57 -3.90
C PRO A 53 -2.89 -17.93 -2.58
N ASN A 54 -3.10 -18.74 -1.57
CA ASN A 54 -3.40 -18.24 -0.23
C ASN A 54 -2.07 -17.84 0.41
N TYR A 55 -1.50 -16.71 -0.01
CA TYR A 55 -0.23 -16.19 0.51
C TYR A 55 -0.34 -15.83 1.99
N LEU A 56 -1.51 -15.36 2.39
CA LEU A 56 -1.85 -15.00 3.76
C LEU A 56 -3.13 -15.71 4.18
N THR A 57 -3.09 -16.38 5.32
CA THR A 57 -4.26 -16.92 5.99
C THR A 57 -4.97 -15.81 6.78
N GLU A 58 -6.21 -16.05 7.20
CA GLU A 58 -6.93 -15.12 8.07
C GLU A 58 -6.20 -14.91 9.41
N GLU A 59 -5.51 -15.93 9.93
CA GLU A 59 -4.68 -15.83 11.13
C GLU A 59 -3.51 -14.86 10.92
N ASP A 60 -2.86 -14.90 9.75
CA ASP A 60 -1.80 -13.95 9.38
C ASP A 60 -2.34 -12.53 9.35
N VAL A 61 -3.51 -12.33 8.74
CA VAL A 61 -4.16 -11.01 8.65
C VAL A 61 -4.50 -10.46 10.04
N ARG A 62 -5.04 -11.30 10.93
CA ARG A 62 -5.33 -10.91 12.32
C ARG A 62 -4.07 -10.60 13.11
N SER A 63 -2.99 -11.34 12.87
CA SER A 63 -1.68 -11.08 13.48
C SER A 63 -1.10 -9.75 13.02
N ILE A 64 -1.18 -9.45 11.72
CA ILE A 64 -0.76 -8.17 11.14
C ILE A 64 -1.62 -7.02 11.70
N ALA A 65 -2.94 -7.19 11.78
CA ALA A 65 -3.85 -6.20 12.34
C ALA A 65 -3.52 -5.90 13.81
N THR A 66 -3.22 -6.93 14.60
CA THR A 66 -2.78 -6.77 16.00
C THR A 66 -1.47 -5.98 16.09
N TYR A 67 -0.50 -6.29 15.23
CA TYR A 67 0.76 -5.55 15.14
C TYR A 67 0.55 -4.08 14.78
N ALA A 68 -0.35 -3.82 13.83
CA ALA A 68 -0.71 -2.48 13.37
C ALA A 68 -1.70 -1.74 14.30
N ARG A 69 -2.15 -2.36 15.40
CA ARG A 69 -3.18 -1.84 16.32
C ARG A 69 -4.51 -1.49 15.62
N VAL A 70 -4.89 -2.29 14.63
CA VAL A 70 -6.17 -2.19 13.92
C VAL A 70 -7.12 -3.26 14.45
N GLY A 71 -8.28 -2.84 14.97
CA GLY A 71 -9.35 -3.76 15.33
C GLY A 71 -10.14 -4.17 14.08
N LEU A 72 -10.29 -5.47 13.85
CA LEU A 72 -11.08 -6.03 12.76
C LEU A 72 -12.14 -6.97 13.34
N ASP A 73 -13.37 -6.86 12.87
CA ASP A 73 -14.38 -7.89 13.10
C ASP A 73 -14.17 -9.11 12.19
N ASP A 74 -14.97 -10.16 12.36
CA ASP A 74 -14.82 -11.40 11.61
C ASP A 74 -15.12 -11.25 10.11
N ALA A 75 -16.08 -10.40 9.75
CA ALA A 75 -16.42 -10.14 8.36
C ALA A 75 -15.33 -9.30 7.68
N GLU A 76 -14.80 -8.30 8.39
CA GLU A 76 -13.69 -7.46 7.95
C GLU A 76 -12.40 -8.27 7.79
N ALA A 77 -12.10 -9.21 8.72
CA ALA A 77 -10.93 -10.08 8.62
C ALA A 77 -11.01 -11.00 7.38
N ALA A 78 -12.18 -11.59 7.12
CA ALA A 78 -12.40 -12.41 5.93
C ALA A 78 -12.25 -11.60 4.64
N GLN A 79 -12.83 -10.39 4.59
CA GLN A 79 -12.72 -9.51 3.42
C GLN A 79 -11.29 -9.02 3.20
N MET A 80 -10.61 -8.58 4.26
CA MET A 80 -9.23 -8.11 4.20
C MET A 80 -8.27 -9.22 3.74
N THR A 81 -8.56 -10.48 4.10
CA THR A 81 -7.79 -11.63 3.60
C THR A 81 -7.87 -11.73 2.08
N VAL A 82 -9.06 -11.56 1.49
CA VAL A 82 -9.21 -11.55 0.03
C VAL A 82 -8.48 -10.37 -0.59
N ASP A 83 -8.65 -9.18 -0.03
CA ASP A 83 -8.09 -7.94 -0.58
C ASP A 83 -6.56 -7.94 -0.54
N LEU A 84 -5.94 -8.38 0.56
CA LEU A 84 -4.48 -8.46 0.69
C LEU A 84 -3.86 -9.48 -0.25
N ASN A 85 -4.47 -10.66 -0.39
CA ASN A 85 -3.99 -11.67 -1.35
C ASN A 85 -4.10 -11.14 -2.79
N SER A 86 -5.18 -10.43 -3.13
CA SER A 86 -5.33 -9.75 -4.43
C SER A 86 -4.24 -8.71 -4.67
N ILE A 87 -3.91 -7.89 -3.66
CA ILE A 87 -2.81 -6.90 -3.75
C ILE A 87 -1.48 -7.60 -4.00
N ILE A 88 -1.17 -8.69 -3.28
CA ILE A 88 0.07 -9.46 -3.49
C ILE A 88 0.15 -10.01 -4.91
N ASP A 89 -0.97 -10.51 -5.45
CA ASP A 89 -1.02 -10.96 -6.84
C ASP A 89 -0.70 -9.84 -7.84
N THR A 90 -1.13 -8.59 -7.58
CA THR A 90 -0.78 -7.46 -8.45
C THR A 90 0.72 -7.15 -8.47
N LEU A 91 1.47 -7.54 -7.44
CA LEU A 91 2.91 -7.30 -7.31
C LEU A 91 3.77 -8.40 -7.96
N GLN A 92 3.18 -9.50 -8.43
CA GLN A 92 3.90 -10.61 -9.07
C GLN A 92 4.90 -10.19 -10.17
N PRO A 93 4.62 -9.19 -11.04
CA PRO A 93 5.56 -8.78 -12.07
C PRO A 93 6.92 -8.30 -11.53
N ILE A 94 6.98 -7.83 -10.28
CA ILE A 94 8.23 -7.35 -9.65
C ILE A 94 9.24 -8.49 -9.50
N ARG A 95 8.78 -9.74 -9.37
CA ARG A 95 9.66 -10.91 -9.23
C ARG A 95 10.38 -11.28 -10.53
N GLY A 96 9.98 -10.71 -11.66
CA GLY A 96 10.58 -10.96 -12.97
C GLY A 96 11.76 -10.05 -13.32
N PHE A 97 12.13 -9.10 -12.45
CA PHE A 97 13.29 -8.24 -12.67
C PHE A 97 14.59 -8.95 -12.28
N ASP A 98 15.59 -8.85 -13.16
CA ASP A 98 16.97 -9.26 -12.86
C ASP A 98 17.62 -8.17 -11.99
N LEU A 99 18.00 -8.54 -10.77
CA LEU A 99 18.56 -7.64 -9.76
C LEU A 99 19.98 -8.05 -9.36
N ASP A 100 20.62 -8.96 -10.09
CA ASP A 100 21.99 -9.40 -9.78
C ASP A 100 22.97 -8.21 -9.88
N GLY A 101 23.64 -7.92 -8.76
CA GLY A 101 24.60 -6.81 -8.65
C GLY A 101 23.96 -5.41 -8.52
N VAL A 102 22.64 -5.32 -8.34
CA VAL A 102 21.96 -4.04 -8.08
C VAL A 102 21.90 -3.78 -6.57
N GLU A 103 22.61 -2.75 -6.11
CA GLU A 103 22.56 -2.33 -4.71
C GLU A 103 21.20 -1.68 -4.35
N PRO A 104 20.62 -1.99 -3.18
CA PRO A 104 19.39 -1.35 -2.73
C PRO A 104 19.53 0.16 -2.60
N THR A 105 18.51 0.89 -3.05
CA THR A 105 18.44 2.35 -2.90
C THR A 105 17.70 2.70 -1.60
N PHE A 106 18.42 3.20 -0.59
CA PHE A 106 17.85 3.60 0.71
C PHE A 106 17.27 5.02 0.71
N HIS A 107 18.02 5.96 0.13
CA HIS A 107 17.64 7.36 0.02
C HIS A 107 17.89 7.83 -1.42
N PRO A 108 16.93 8.49 -2.08
CA PRO A 108 17.11 8.97 -3.44
C PRO A 108 18.10 10.15 -3.53
N ILE A 109 18.47 10.76 -2.40
CA ILE A 109 19.40 11.89 -2.32
C ILE A 109 20.75 11.36 -1.81
N GLY A 110 21.68 11.11 -2.73
CA GLY A 110 22.94 10.43 -2.44
C GLY A 110 24.07 11.29 -1.84
N SER A 111 23.89 12.61 -1.72
CA SER A 111 24.95 13.51 -1.25
C SER A 111 24.85 13.87 0.24
N LEU A 112 23.75 13.50 0.91
CA LEU A 112 23.59 13.75 2.33
C LEU A 112 24.39 12.73 3.13
N SER A 113 25.30 13.24 3.96
CA SER A 113 26.08 12.44 4.87
C SER A 113 26.20 13.20 6.18
N ASN A 114 25.92 12.52 7.29
CA ASN A 114 26.13 13.03 8.65
C ASN A 114 25.57 14.44 8.87
N VAL A 115 24.32 14.67 8.45
CA VAL A 115 23.61 15.94 8.68
C VAL A 115 23.28 16.02 10.18
N MET A 116 24.16 16.68 10.93
CA MET A 116 24.03 16.86 12.37
C MET A 116 23.34 18.18 12.71
N ARG A 117 22.62 18.20 13.82
CA ARG A 117 22.13 19.42 14.49
C ARG A 117 23.12 19.77 15.58
N GLU A 118 23.44 21.06 15.73
CA GLU A 118 24.23 21.53 16.87
C GLU A 118 23.50 21.28 18.19
N ASP A 119 24.26 20.94 19.24
CA ASP A 119 23.73 20.73 20.59
C ASP A 119 23.56 22.06 21.33
N VAL A 120 22.70 22.90 20.76
CA VAL A 120 22.33 24.21 21.31
C VAL A 120 20.81 24.33 21.34
N GLU A 121 20.30 25.13 22.28
CA GLU A 121 18.89 25.46 22.34
C GLU A 121 18.50 26.25 21.08
N SER A 122 17.58 25.69 20.30
CA SER A 122 17.10 26.27 19.06
C SER A 122 15.66 26.76 19.23
N GLY A 123 15.49 28.07 19.43
CA GLY A 123 14.18 28.71 19.52
C GLY A 123 13.43 28.47 20.82
N ALA A 124 12.21 29.02 20.90
CA ALA A 124 11.32 28.78 22.04
C ALA A 124 10.66 27.39 21.90
N SER A 125 10.63 26.64 23.00
CA SER A 125 9.79 25.43 23.09
C SER A 125 8.31 25.82 23.10
N PHE A 126 7.43 24.91 22.71
CA PHE A 126 6.00 25.10 22.90
C PHE A 126 5.68 25.30 24.39
N THR A 127 4.71 26.17 24.66
CA THR A 127 4.09 26.24 25.98
C THR A 127 3.36 24.92 26.28
N GLN A 128 3.14 24.63 27.56
CA GLN A 128 2.39 23.43 27.96
C GLN A 128 0.98 23.41 27.36
N GLU A 129 0.33 24.57 27.26
CA GLU A 129 -0.99 24.72 26.65
C GLU A 129 -0.97 24.39 25.16
N GLU A 130 0.00 24.91 24.40
CA GLU A 130 0.15 24.61 22.97
C GLU A 130 0.43 23.12 22.72
N ALA A 131 1.29 22.51 23.56
CA ALA A 131 1.62 21.10 23.44
C ALA A 131 0.41 20.17 23.70
N LEU A 132 -0.52 20.60 24.56
CA LEU A 132 -1.71 19.83 24.95
C LEU A 132 -2.97 20.19 24.17
N ALA A 133 -2.94 21.21 23.31
CA ALA A 133 -4.13 21.74 22.63
C ALA A 133 -4.94 20.69 21.85
N ASN A 134 -4.30 19.63 21.37
CA ASN A 134 -4.94 18.52 20.63
C ASN A 134 -5.11 17.24 21.45
N ALA A 135 -4.79 17.25 22.74
CA ALA A 135 -4.92 16.09 23.60
C ALA A 135 -6.41 15.74 23.79
N PRO A 136 -6.86 14.51 23.45
CA PRO A 136 -8.26 14.13 23.66
C PRO A 136 -8.68 14.18 25.13
N LYS A 137 -7.74 13.90 26.04
CA LYS A 137 -7.88 14.04 27.48
C LYS A 137 -6.58 14.54 28.09
N GLN A 138 -6.69 15.45 29.04
CA GLN A 138 -5.57 16.03 29.76
C GLN A 138 -5.90 16.13 31.24
N GLN A 139 -4.89 15.98 32.09
CA GLN A 139 -5.00 16.16 33.54
C GLN A 139 -3.67 16.70 34.07
N ASP A 140 -3.71 17.70 34.95
CA ASP A 140 -2.54 18.26 35.63
C ASP A 140 -1.35 18.59 34.70
N GLY A 141 -1.66 19.09 33.49
CA GLY A 141 -0.66 19.45 32.49
C GLY A 141 0.01 18.25 31.79
N CYS A 142 -0.65 17.09 31.78
CA CYS A 142 -0.19 15.85 31.15
C CYS A 142 -1.26 15.25 30.23
N PHE A 143 -0.83 14.38 29.29
CA PHE A 143 -1.74 13.53 28.51
C PHE A 143 -2.33 12.43 29.41
N LEU A 144 -3.65 12.30 29.43
CA LEU A 144 -4.33 11.28 30.23
C LEU A 144 -4.54 10.01 29.40
N ILE A 145 -3.86 8.93 29.78
CA ILE A 145 -3.96 7.60 29.14
C ILE A 145 -4.34 6.52 30.17
N PRO A 146 -4.95 5.39 29.75
CA PRO A 146 -5.10 4.22 30.62
C PRO A 146 -3.74 3.69 31.12
N ALA A 147 -3.70 3.18 32.34
CA ALA A 147 -2.49 2.63 32.94
C ALA A 147 -2.02 1.36 32.21
N ILE A 148 -0.70 1.22 32.04
CA ILE A 148 -0.07 0.14 31.24
C ILE A 148 0.16 -1.14 32.05
N LEU A 149 0.29 -1.05 33.38
CA LEU A 149 0.44 -2.20 34.27
C LEU A 149 -0.92 -2.54 34.87
N GLY A 150 -1.45 -3.72 34.53
CA GLY A 150 -2.78 -4.18 34.90
C GLY A 150 -3.01 -4.14 36.42
N GLY A 151 -3.93 -3.27 36.82
CA GLY A 151 -4.41 -3.11 38.19
C GLY A 151 -5.52 -2.07 38.24
N GLY A 152 -6.57 -2.25 37.44
CA GLY A 152 -7.65 -1.27 37.35
C GLY A 152 -8.87 -1.74 36.58
N ASP A 153 -9.25 -3.03 36.69
CA ASP A 153 -10.67 -3.38 36.67
C ASP A 153 -11.23 -3.04 38.06
N GLN A 154 -11.63 -1.79 38.25
CA GLN A 154 -12.65 -1.35 39.23
C GLN A 154 -13.37 -0.11 38.68
#